data_AF-A0A0C2G2E6-F1
#
_entry.id   AF-A0A0C2G2E6-F1
#
_cell.length_a   1.000
_cell.length_b   1.000
_cell.length_c   1.000
_cell.angle_alpha   90.00
_cell.angle_beta   90.00
_cell.angle_gamma   90.00
#
_symmetry.space_group_name_H-M   'P 1'
#
loop_
_entity.id
_entity.type
_entity.pdbx_description
1 polymer ?
#
loop_
_entity_poly.entity_id
_entity_poly.type
_entity_poly.pdbx_seq_one_letter_code
_entity_poly.pdbx_strand_id
1 'polypeptide(L)'
;SMLKAVRDKFNLVVYFKLVTHKLVRQVDSEMAPESLKFTEGEDAVEGGMLCAVSSTILRTVETIWAEDVFLYPIADKLWDLTLRLLEKHLAWARALLDAAKTNEHSELGGVESWRALLAARLDLNSLHSKVFDMALEQLWPKLSDMGVDTSLFGQCLTRFGILADAECAKIDEEVLDSVDTTGSSLSRFKRKGAGLDGTTDDDKIRTQIYRDLSFCRSQGLEKNIEVEGLSKLIERSRPDTIEPAVNGRSGTATPDVPEGTVKNESAEQKPTEPPSDTLPADALQ
;
A
#
# COMPACT_ATOMS: atom_id res chain seq x y z
N SER A 1 -46.25 -2.07 6.29
CA SER A 1 -44.95 -1.37 6.26
C SER A 1 -44.74 -0.77 4.88
N MET A 2 -44.27 0.48 4.81
CA MET A 2 -43.88 1.20 3.59
C MET A 2 -42.93 0.38 2.70
N LEU A 3 -42.08 -0.47 3.31
CA LEU A 3 -41.20 -1.43 2.62
C LEU A 3 -41.96 -2.46 1.79
N LYS A 4 -43.16 -2.90 2.23
CA LYS A 4 -44.03 -3.83 1.47
C LYS A 4 -44.66 -3.12 0.27
N ALA A 5 -44.98 -1.83 0.41
CA ALA A 5 -45.55 -1.02 -0.67
C ALA A 5 -44.51 -0.63 -1.73
N VAL A 6 -43.24 -0.41 -1.37
CA VAL A 6 -42.14 -0.19 -2.34
C VAL A 6 -41.80 -1.47 -3.07
N ARG A 7 -41.70 -2.60 -2.36
CA ARG A 7 -41.48 -3.94 -2.93
C ARG A 7 -42.53 -4.34 -3.98
N ASP A 8 -43.79 -3.98 -3.75
CA ASP A 8 -44.90 -4.40 -4.62
C ASP A 8 -45.25 -3.35 -5.70
N LYS A 9 -44.76 -2.09 -5.61
CA LYS A 9 -45.05 -1.00 -6.58
C LYS A 9 -43.86 -0.57 -7.44
N PHE A 10 -42.62 -0.80 -7.01
CA PHE A 10 -41.42 -0.41 -7.76
C PHE A 10 -40.77 -1.62 -8.40
N ASN A 11 -40.40 -1.49 -9.67
CA ASN A 11 -39.58 -2.48 -10.33
C ASN A 11 -38.18 -2.46 -9.67
N LEU A 12 -37.89 -3.47 -8.84
CA LEU A 12 -36.63 -3.60 -8.10
C LEU A 12 -35.39 -3.58 -9.00
N VAL A 13 -35.52 -4.04 -10.24
CA VAL A 13 -34.44 -3.97 -11.24
C VAL A 13 -34.19 -2.52 -11.67
N VAL A 14 -35.25 -1.72 -11.82
CA VAL A 14 -35.12 -0.29 -12.14
C VAL A 14 -34.48 0.46 -10.97
N TYR A 15 -34.90 0.17 -9.73
CA TYR A 15 -34.27 0.75 -8.54
C TYR A 15 -32.77 0.44 -8.49
N PHE A 16 -32.39 -0.85 -8.61
CA PHE A 16 -30.99 -1.26 -8.62
C PHE A 16 -30.18 -0.52 -9.68
N LYS A 17 -30.71 -0.37 -10.90
CA LYS A 17 -30.05 0.40 -11.98
C LYS A 17 -29.91 1.88 -11.63
N LEU A 18 -30.94 2.52 -11.08
CA LEU A 18 -30.89 3.94 -10.72
C LEU A 18 -29.80 4.23 -9.67
N VAL A 19 -29.67 3.35 -8.68
CA VAL A 19 -28.65 3.46 -7.64
C VAL A 19 -27.25 3.21 -8.20
N THR A 20 -27.08 2.18 -9.01
CA THR A 20 -25.74 1.67 -9.37
C THR A 20 -25.17 2.26 -10.65
N HIS A 21 -26.00 2.72 -11.59
CA HIS A 21 -25.57 3.09 -12.94
C HIS A 21 -24.51 4.20 -12.96
N LYS A 22 -24.69 5.26 -12.16
CA LYS A 22 -23.71 6.35 -12.10
C LYS A 22 -22.39 5.88 -11.48
N LEU A 23 -22.47 5.08 -10.42
CA LEU A 23 -21.30 4.55 -9.70
C LEU A 23 -20.48 3.63 -10.60
N VAL A 24 -21.12 2.64 -11.23
CA VAL A 24 -20.46 1.68 -12.13
C VAL A 24 -19.86 2.40 -13.33
N ARG A 25 -20.57 3.38 -13.91
CA ARG A 25 -20.04 4.17 -15.04
C ARG A 25 -18.80 4.97 -14.65
N GLN A 26 -18.74 5.49 -13.42
CA GLN A 26 -17.57 6.19 -12.94
C GLN A 26 -16.38 5.23 -12.82
N VAL A 27 -16.58 4.08 -12.15
CA VAL A 27 -15.56 3.02 -12.06
C VAL A 27 -15.05 2.65 -13.45
N ASP A 28 -15.94 2.40 -14.41
CA ASP A 28 -15.58 1.99 -15.77
C ASP A 28 -14.73 3.04 -16.51
N SER A 29 -14.92 4.33 -16.22
CA SER A 29 -14.13 5.41 -16.84
C SER A 29 -12.70 5.52 -16.30
N GLU A 30 -12.42 4.90 -15.15
CA GLU A 30 -11.14 4.97 -14.43
C GLU A 30 -10.30 3.68 -14.61
N MET A 31 -10.85 2.64 -15.24
CA MET A 31 -10.25 1.29 -15.35
C MET A 31 -9.16 1.14 -16.42
N ALA A 32 -8.86 2.17 -17.19
CA ALA A 32 -7.82 2.10 -18.21
C ALA A 32 -6.44 2.44 -17.60
N PRO A 33 -5.35 1.72 -17.94
CA PRO A 33 -4.00 2.04 -17.45
C PRO A 33 -3.59 3.51 -17.66
N GLU A 34 -3.96 4.09 -18.81
CA GLU A 34 -3.72 5.49 -19.16
C GLU A 34 -4.56 6.49 -18.35
N SER A 35 -5.65 6.04 -17.73
CA SER A 35 -6.52 6.84 -16.87
C SER A 35 -6.07 6.83 -15.41
N LEU A 36 -4.95 6.16 -15.08
CA LEU A 36 -4.44 6.07 -13.72
C LEU A 36 -4.24 7.45 -13.11
N LYS A 37 -4.78 7.63 -11.91
CA LYS A 37 -4.64 8.82 -11.08
C LYS A 37 -4.45 8.42 -9.64
N PHE A 38 -3.59 9.14 -8.94
CA PHE A 38 -3.51 9.00 -7.49
C PHE A 38 -4.58 9.83 -6.79
N THR A 39 -4.99 9.35 -5.63
CA THR A 39 -5.86 10.09 -4.72
C THR A 39 -5.08 11.28 -4.15
N GLU A 40 -5.66 12.48 -4.22
CA GLU A 40 -5.08 13.71 -3.68
C GLU A 40 -5.95 14.24 -2.52
N GLY A 41 -5.34 15.00 -1.61
CA GLY A 41 -6.06 15.73 -0.56
C GLY A 41 -6.68 14.84 0.53
N GLU A 42 -7.83 15.28 1.08
CA GLU A 42 -8.54 14.63 2.19
C GLU A 42 -9.02 13.21 1.84
N ASP A 43 -9.36 12.95 0.56
CA ASP A 43 -9.79 11.63 0.07
C ASP A 43 -8.71 10.54 0.27
N ALA A 44 -7.42 10.93 0.24
CA ALA A 44 -6.31 9.98 0.44
C ALA A 44 -6.17 9.55 1.92
N VAL A 45 -6.59 10.41 2.85
CA VAL A 45 -6.50 10.19 4.29
C VAL A 45 -7.70 9.38 4.79
N GLU A 46 -8.88 9.64 4.24
CA GLU A 46 -10.14 9.02 4.71
C GLU A 46 -10.36 7.61 4.09
N GLY A 47 -10.02 7.43 2.81
CA GLY A 47 -10.21 6.15 2.10
C GLY A 47 -9.08 5.13 2.31
N GLY A 48 -7.87 5.60 2.61
CA GLY A 48 -6.68 4.76 2.73
C GLY A 48 -6.30 4.05 1.42
N MET A 49 -6.68 4.62 0.27
CA MET A 49 -6.40 4.10 -1.08
C MET A 49 -5.53 5.09 -1.84
N LEU A 50 -4.49 4.59 -2.51
CA LEU A 50 -3.57 5.42 -3.28
C LEU A 50 -4.10 5.76 -4.67
N CYS A 51 -4.82 4.86 -5.32
CA CYS A 51 -5.34 5.05 -6.67
C CYS A 51 -6.82 5.46 -6.62
N ALA A 52 -7.18 6.46 -7.43
CA ALA A 52 -8.54 6.98 -7.48
C ALA A 52 -9.57 5.89 -7.79
N VAL A 53 -9.25 4.97 -8.71
CA VAL A 53 -10.13 3.84 -9.05
C VAL A 53 -10.41 2.92 -7.88
N SER A 54 -9.41 2.65 -7.03
CA SER A 54 -9.55 1.83 -5.82
C SER A 54 -10.48 2.53 -4.80
N SER A 55 -10.29 3.84 -4.61
CA SER A 55 -11.18 4.68 -3.78
C SER A 55 -12.62 4.67 -4.32
N THR A 56 -12.81 4.82 -5.63
CA THR A 56 -14.13 4.83 -6.27
C THR A 56 -14.82 3.47 -6.11
N ILE A 57 -14.09 2.36 -6.24
CA ILE A 57 -14.64 1.01 -6.02
C ILE A 57 -15.05 0.83 -4.56
N LEU A 58 -14.19 1.16 -3.59
CA LEU A 58 -14.50 1.03 -2.18
C LEU A 58 -15.76 1.83 -1.82
N ARG A 59 -15.79 3.11 -2.20
CA ARG A 59 -16.94 4.00 -1.98
C ARG A 59 -18.21 3.46 -2.64
N THR A 60 -18.09 2.85 -3.81
CA THR A 60 -19.23 2.21 -4.49
C THR A 60 -19.77 1.05 -3.67
N VAL A 61 -18.90 0.19 -3.14
CA VAL A 61 -19.29 -0.94 -2.27
C VAL A 61 -19.94 -0.41 -0.99
N GLU A 62 -19.37 0.58 -0.33
CA GLU A 62 -19.95 1.22 0.86
C GLU A 62 -21.35 1.78 0.57
N THR A 63 -21.50 2.50 -0.54
CA THR A 63 -22.76 3.15 -0.92
C THR A 63 -23.88 2.14 -1.17
N ILE A 64 -23.61 1.03 -1.88
CA ILE A 64 -24.66 0.07 -2.22
C ILE A 64 -25.14 -0.76 -1.01
N TRP A 65 -24.32 -0.83 0.05
CA TRP A 65 -24.64 -1.54 1.29
C TRP A 65 -25.08 -0.62 2.44
N ALA A 66 -25.06 0.70 2.23
CA ALA A 66 -25.55 1.70 3.17
C ALA A 66 -27.04 1.48 3.51
N GLU A 67 -27.45 1.82 4.73
CA GLU A 67 -28.80 1.54 5.24
C GLU A 67 -29.92 2.22 4.46
N ASP A 68 -29.64 3.37 3.86
CA ASP A 68 -30.57 4.17 3.05
C ASP A 68 -30.72 3.65 1.62
N VAL A 69 -29.80 2.79 1.17
CA VAL A 69 -29.78 2.19 -0.17
C VAL A 69 -30.12 0.69 -0.14
N PHE A 70 -29.73 0.00 0.92
CA PHE A 70 -29.86 -1.45 1.00
C PHE A 70 -31.32 -1.91 1.09
N LEU A 71 -31.69 -2.84 0.21
CA LEU A 71 -32.98 -3.53 0.27
C LEU A 71 -32.76 -5.04 0.21
N TYR A 72 -33.28 -5.77 1.20
CA TYR A 72 -33.18 -7.23 1.26
C TYR A 72 -33.54 -7.97 -0.05
N PRO A 73 -34.61 -7.59 -0.80
CA PRO A 73 -34.97 -8.28 -2.04
C PRO A 73 -33.97 -8.16 -3.21
N ILE A 74 -32.94 -7.32 -3.09
CA ILE A 74 -31.89 -7.16 -4.11
C ILE A 74 -30.49 -7.51 -3.57
N ALA A 75 -30.39 -8.11 -2.38
CA ALA A 75 -29.12 -8.45 -1.76
C ALA A 75 -28.25 -9.33 -2.66
N ASP A 76 -28.86 -10.24 -3.42
CA ASP A 76 -28.19 -11.05 -4.46
C ASP A 76 -27.47 -10.19 -5.50
N LYS A 77 -28.11 -9.11 -5.95
CA LYS A 77 -27.61 -8.20 -6.99
C LYS A 77 -26.52 -7.28 -6.46
N LEU A 78 -26.66 -6.83 -5.22
CA LEU A 78 -25.65 -6.02 -4.55
C LEU A 78 -24.38 -6.83 -4.33
N TRP A 79 -24.53 -8.08 -3.88
CA TRP A 79 -23.41 -8.99 -3.70
C TRP A 79 -22.71 -9.34 -5.03
N ASP A 80 -23.48 -9.68 -6.06
CA ASP A 80 -22.96 -9.88 -7.41
C ASP A 80 -22.18 -8.66 -7.91
N LEU A 81 -22.70 -7.45 -7.66
CA LEU A 81 -22.00 -6.21 -8.00
C LEU A 81 -20.70 -6.05 -7.22
N THR A 82 -20.68 -6.32 -5.91
CA THR A 82 -19.46 -6.28 -5.08
C THR A 82 -18.39 -7.19 -5.67
N LEU A 83 -18.72 -8.45 -5.97
CA LEU A 83 -17.76 -9.39 -6.55
C LEU A 83 -17.26 -8.95 -7.93
N ARG A 84 -18.14 -8.43 -8.79
CA ARG A 84 -17.75 -7.88 -10.10
C ARG A 84 -16.82 -6.69 -9.98
N LEU A 85 -16.99 -5.83 -8.98
CA LEU A 85 -16.11 -4.68 -8.75
C LEU A 85 -14.71 -5.14 -8.29
N LEU A 86 -14.64 -6.12 -7.39
CA LEU A 86 -13.37 -6.73 -6.98
C LEU A 86 -12.65 -7.38 -8.17
N GLU A 87 -13.37 -8.17 -8.97
CA GLU A 87 -12.82 -8.80 -10.17
C GLU A 87 -12.29 -7.76 -11.17
N LYS A 88 -13.00 -6.65 -11.36
CA LYS A 88 -12.53 -5.53 -12.19
C LYS A 88 -11.25 -4.88 -11.64
N HIS A 89 -11.14 -4.71 -10.33
CA HIS A 89 -9.93 -4.15 -9.71
C HIS A 89 -8.71 -5.03 -9.95
N LEU A 90 -8.87 -6.35 -9.78
CA LEU A 90 -7.82 -7.32 -10.09
C LEU A 90 -7.47 -7.34 -11.59
N ALA A 91 -8.46 -7.25 -12.47
CA ALA A 91 -8.22 -7.15 -13.91
C ALA A 91 -7.48 -5.86 -14.30
N TRP A 92 -7.79 -4.75 -13.63
CA TRP A 92 -7.09 -3.48 -13.82
C TRP A 92 -5.63 -3.55 -13.37
N ALA A 93 -5.35 -4.14 -12.21
CA ALA A 93 -3.97 -4.33 -11.74
C ALA A 93 -3.15 -5.22 -12.70
N ARG A 94 -3.77 -6.26 -13.26
CA ARG A 94 -3.16 -7.07 -14.34
C ARG A 94 -2.87 -6.25 -15.59
N ALA A 95 -3.81 -5.41 -16.01
CA ALA A 95 -3.62 -4.55 -17.16
C ALA A 95 -2.48 -3.54 -16.95
N LEU A 96 -2.32 -3.00 -15.73
CA LEU A 96 -1.16 -2.17 -15.38
C LEU A 96 0.16 -2.94 -15.47
N LEU A 97 0.19 -4.17 -14.95
CA LEU A 97 1.37 -5.04 -15.01
C LEU A 97 1.76 -5.36 -16.46
N ASP A 98 0.79 -5.72 -17.29
CA ASP A 98 1.02 -6.02 -18.70
C ASP A 98 1.48 -4.77 -19.47
N ALA A 99 0.90 -3.60 -19.18
CA ALA A 99 1.32 -2.33 -19.77
C ALA A 99 2.75 -1.93 -19.35
N ALA A 100 3.15 -2.19 -18.10
CA ALA A 100 4.51 -1.96 -17.63
C ALA A 100 5.53 -2.86 -18.33
N LYS A 101 5.21 -4.16 -18.51
CA LYS A 101 6.07 -5.15 -19.16
C LYS A 101 6.33 -4.88 -20.63
N THR A 102 5.33 -4.38 -21.33
CA THR A 102 5.38 -4.19 -22.78
C THR A 102 6.25 -3.00 -23.20
N ASN A 103 6.73 -2.16 -22.26
CA ASN A 103 7.65 -1.04 -22.50
C ASN A 103 7.17 -0.02 -23.58
N GLU A 104 5.90 -0.09 -24.02
CA GLU A 104 5.32 0.92 -24.91
C GLU A 104 5.06 2.24 -24.16
N HIS A 105 5.04 2.17 -22.82
CA HIS A 105 4.85 3.29 -21.93
C HIS A 105 5.83 3.24 -20.76
N SER A 106 6.80 4.18 -20.73
CA SER A 106 7.62 4.45 -19.52
C SER A 106 6.78 5.02 -18.37
N GLU A 107 5.54 5.41 -18.66
CA GLU A 107 4.62 6.06 -17.74
C GLU A 107 3.19 5.52 -17.90
N LEU A 108 2.53 5.21 -16.79
CA LEU A 108 1.12 4.83 -16.71
C LEU A 108 0.36 6.01 -16.09
N GLY A 109 -0.54 6.63 -16.86
CA GLY A 109 -1.25 7.84 -16.43
C GLY A 109 -0.34 9.03 -16.14
N GLY A 110 0.81 9.12 -16.83
CA GLY A 110 1.82 10.16 -16.60
C GLY A 110 2.68 9.96 -15.34
N VAL A 111 2.66 8.74 -14.77
CA VAL A 111 3.46 8.36 -13.60
C VAL A 111 4.38 7.20 -13.98
N GLU A 112 5.60 7.17 -13.45
CA GLU A 112 6.54 6.07 -13.67
C GLU A 112 5.91 4.71 -13.37
N SER A 113 6.06 3.75 -14.29
CA SER A 113 5.36 2.46 -14.22
C SER A 113 5.57 1.72 -12.90
N TRP A 114 6.77 1.74 -12.33
CA TRP A 114 7.06 1.11 -11.04
C TRP A 114 6.27 1.72 -9.87
N ARG A 115 6.02 3.04 -9.88
CA ARG A 115 5.19 3.71 -8.85
C ARG A 115 3.73 3.34 -8.98
N ALA A 116 3.22 3.32 -10.21
CA ALA A 116 1.88 2.87 -10.51
C ALA A 116 1.66 1.42 -10.04
N LEU A 117 2.61 0.54 -10.30
CA LEU A 117 2.57 -0.85 -9.86
C LEU A 117 2.60 -1.00 -8.34
N LEU A 118 3.49 -0.30 -7.62
CA LEU A 118 3.52 -0.35 -6.15
C LEU A 118 2.22 0.17 -5.52
N ALA A 119 1.63 1.21 -6.10
CA ALA A 119 0.35 1.73 -5.63
C ALA A 119 -0.81 0.75 -5.87
N ALA A 120 -0.88 0.13 -7.05
CA ALA A 120 -1.88 -0.89 -7.37
C ALA A 120 -1.74 -2.13 -6.48
N ARG A 121 -0.51 -2.57 -6.20
CA ARG A 121 -0.21 -3.67 -5.27
C ARG A 121 -0.73 -3.39 -3.87
N LEU A 122 -0.46 -2.20 -3.33
CA LEU A 122 -0.97 -1.83 -2.01
C LEU A 122 -2.50 -1.84 -2.00
N ASP A 123 -3.09 -1.14 -2.96
CA ASP A 123 -4.54 -0.97 -3.02
C ASP A 123 -5.27 -2.30 -3.20
N LEU A 124 -4.70 -3.29 -3.91
CA LEU A 124 -5.28 -4.63 -4.04
C LEU A 124 -5.49 -5.28 -2.68
N ASN A 125 -4.45 -5.24 -1.83
CA ASN A 125 -4.52 -5.80 -0.49
C ASN A 125 -5.43 -4.96 0.42
N SER A 126 -5.29 -3.64 0.40
CA SER A 126 -6.10 -2.75 1.23
C SER A 126 -7.59 -2.83 0.88
N LEU A 127 -7.94 -2.92 -0.41
CA LEU A 127 -9.32 -3.06 -0.87
C LEU A 127 -9.90 -4.40 -0.44
N HIS A 128 -9.13 -5.49 -0.59
CA HIS A 128 -9.54 -6.81 -0.10
C HIS A 128 -9.84 -6.78 1.39
N SER A 129 -8.91 -6.29 2.22
CA SER A 129 -9.09 -6.23 3.67
C SER A 129 -10.32 -5.41 4.06
N LYS A 130 -10.46 -4.19 3.53
CA LYS A 130 -11.60 -3.32 3.86
C LYS A 130 -12.94 -3.90 3.44
N VAL A 131 -13.03 -4.52 2.25
CA VAL A 131 -14.27 -5.18 1.82
C VAL A 131 -14.55 -6.44 2.65
N PHE A 132 -13.52 -7.18 3.06
CA PHE A 132 -13.66 -8.33 3.94
C PHE A 132 -14.17 -7.92 5.33
N ASP A 133 -13.57 -6.90 5.92
CA ASP A 133 -13.95 -6.36 7.24
C ASP A 133 -15.37 -5.82 7.20
N MET A 134 -15.71 -5.01 6.18
CA MET A 134 -17.09 -4.55 5.98
C MET A 134 -18.07 -5.72 5.84
N ALA A 135 -17.68 -6.76 5.10
CA ALA A 135 -18.54 -7.92 4.93
C ALA A 135 -18.80 -8.63 6.27
N LEU A 136 -17.76 -8.79 7.08
CA LEU A 136 -17.83 -9.41 8.40
C LEU A 136 -18.65 -8.58 9.40
N GLU A 137 -18.41 -7.28 9.44
CA GLU A 137 -18.97 -6.38 10.45
C GLU A 137 -20.39 -5.89 10.10
N GLN A 138 -20.70 -5.76 8.80
CA GLN A 138 -21.93 -5.09 8.35
C GLN A 138 -22.82 -5.99 7.49
N LEU A 139 -22.25 -6.73 6.52
CA LEU A 139 -23.07 -7.50 5.59
C LEU A 139 -23.55 -8.82 6.22
N TRP A 140 -22.68 -9.56 6.90
CA TRP A 140 -23.03 -10.88 7.44
C TRP A 140 -24.10 -10.80 8.51
N PRO A 141 -24.10 -9.82 9.44
CA PRO A 141 -25.23 -9.64 10.34
C PRO A 141 -26.55 -9.42 9.59
N LYS A 142 -26.55 -8.52 8.58
CA LYS A 142 -27.76 -8.25 7.76
C LYS A 142 -28.29 -9.50 7.07
N LEU A 143 -27.41 -10.34 6.50
CA LEU A 143 -27.80 -11.56 5.78
C LEU A 143 -28.19 -12.70 6.74
N SER A 144 -27.51 -12.81 7.88
CA SER A 144 -27.82 -13.80 8.93
C SER A 144 -29.22 -13.58 9.51
N ASP A 145 -29.64 -12.32 9.68
CA ASP A 145 -31.01 -11.98 10.10
C ASP A 145 -32.09 -12.48 9.12
N MET A 146 -31.72 -12.74 7.86
CA MET A 146 -32.61 -13.35 6.87
C MET A 146 -32.58 -14.89 6.86
N GLY A 147 -31.73 -15.50 7.70
CA GLY A 147 -31.46 -16.94 7.68
C GLY A 147 -30.58 -17.39 6.50
N VAL A 148 -29.80 -16.48 5.91
CA VAL A 148 -28.87 -16.82 4.82
C VAL A 148 -27.53 -17.27 5.41
N ASP A 149 -27.06 -18.45 4.99
CA ASP A 149 -25.70 -18.91 5.30
C ASP A 149 -24.68 -18.10 4.49
N THR A 150 -23.77 -17.43 5.20
CA THR A 150 -22.76 -16.55 4.60
C THR A 150 -21.43 -17.25 4.31
N SER A 151 -21.31 -18.55 4.62
CA SER A 151 -20.06 -19.32 4.45
C SER A 151 -19.52 -19.25 3.02
N LEU A 152 -20.39 -19.35 2.01
CA LEU A 152 -19.98 -19.27 0.60
C LEU A 152 -19.50 -17.86 0.22
N PHE A 153 -20.10 -16.80 0.80
CA PHE A 153 -19.65 -15.44 0.56
C PHE A 153 -18.25 -15.20 1.13
N GLY A 154 -17.99 -15.71 2.34
CA GLY A 154 -16.65 -15.73 2.94
C GLY A 154 -15.63 -16.43 2.04
N GLN A 155 -15.96 -17.61 1.51
CA GLN A 155 -15.10 -18.34 0.57
C GLN A 155 -14.79 -17.55 -0.71
N CYS A 156 -15.76 -16.81 -1.25
CA CYS A 156 -15.53 -15.93 -2.41
C CYS A 156 -14.50 -14.85 -2.09
N LEU A 157 -14.60 -14.18 -0.94
CA LEU A 157 -13.65 -13.15 -0.54
C LEU A 157 -12.27 -13.72 -0.19
N THR A 158 -12.20 -14.89 0.45
CA THR A 158 -10.93 -15.60 0.67
C THR A 158 -10.27 -15.96 -0.66
N ARG A 159 -11.04 -16.46 -1.63
CA ARG A 159 -10.53 -16.76 -2.97
C ARG A 159 -10.02 -15.50 -3.69
N PHE A 160 -10.74 -14.38 -3.56
CA PHE A 160 -10.26 -13.10 -4.09
C PHE A 160 -8.92 -12.69 -3.47
N GLY A 161 -8.79 -12.79 -2.14
CA GLY A 161 -7.53 -12.51 -1.44
C GLY A 161 -6.35 -13.32 -1.99
N ILE A 162 -6.54 -14.63 -2.18
CA ILE A 162 -5.51 -15.50 -2.78
C ILE A 162 -5.10 -15.03 -4.19
N LEU A 163 -6.08 -14.60 -4.99
CA LEU A 163 -5.81 -14.09 -6.34
C LEU A 163 -5.11 -12.73 -6.32
N ALA A 164 -5.46 -11.86 -5.37
CA ALA A 164 -4.82 -10.58 -5.15
C ALA A 164 -3.36 -10.77 -4.70
N ASP A 165 -3.11 -11.64 -3.71
CA ASP A 165 -1.76 -11.98 -3.24
C ASP A 165 -0.88 -12.53 -4.37
N ALA A 166 -1.42 -13.42 -5.19
CA ALA A 166 -0.72 -13.97 -6.34
C ALA A 166 -0.38 -12.90 -7.39
N GLU A 167 -1.23 -11.88 -7.54
CA GLU A 167 -0.95 -10.77 -8.46
C GLU A 167 0.06 -9.78 -7.86
N CYS A 168 -0.03 -9.48 -6.56
CA CYS A 168 0.93 -8.69 -5.83
C CYS A 168 2.35 -9.27 -5.93
N ALA A 169 2.50 -10.60 -5.84
CA ALA A 169 3.79 -11.26 -6.00
C ALA A 169 4.41 -11.05 -7.39
N LYS A 170 3.59 -11.05 -8.46
CA LYS A 170 4.08 -10.76 -9.83
C LYS A 170 4.45 -9.29 -10.01
N ILE A 171 3.70 -8.39 -9.36
CA ILE A 171 4.04 -6.97 -9.35
C ILE A 171 5.39 -6.75 -8.65
N ASP A 172 5.61 -7.40 -7.50
CA ASP A 172 6.88 -7.32 -6.78
C ASP A 172 8.05 -7.80 -7.64
N GLU A 173 7.89 -8.92 -8.35
CA GLU A 173 8.88 -9.44 -9.29
C GLU A 173 9.19 -8.43 -10.41
N GLU A 174 8.18 -7.85 -11.05
CA GLU A 174 8.37 -6.87 -12.13
C GLU A 174 9.07 -5.60 -11.65
N VAL A 175 8.70 -5.08 -10.47
CA VAL A 175 9.33 -3.89 -9.90
C VAL A 175 10.82 -4.17 -9.60
N LEU A 176 11.14 -5.36 -9.09
CA LEU A 176 12.52 -5.79 -8.86
C LEU A 176 13.31 -5.91 -10.16
N ASP A 177 12.75 -6.58 -11.17
CA ASP A 177 13.39 -6.78 -12.48
C ASP A 177 13.64 -5.44 -13.21
N SER A 178 12.70 -4.50 -13.10
CA SER A 178 12.85 -3.14 -13.64
C SER A 178 14.01 -2.37 -12.99
N VAL A 179 14.14 -2.47 -11.66
CA VAL A 179 15.25 -1.86 -10.91
C VAL A 179 16.58 -2.54 -11.26
N ASP A 180 16.64 -3.86 -11.32
CA ASP A 180 17.85 -4.62 -11.65
C ASP A 180 18.32 -4.40 -13.10
N THR A 181 17.38 -4.29 -14.04
CA THR A 181 17.66 -3.94 -15.44
C THR A 181 18.23 -2.53 -15.56
N THR A 182 17.69 -1.59 -14.79
CA THR A 182 18.20 -0.22 -14.71
C THR A 182 19.62 -0.22 -14.15
N GLY A 183 19.88 -0.91 -13.03
CA GLY A 183 21.22 -1.04 -12.45
C GLY A 183 22.25 -1.73 -13.36
N SER A 184 21.83 -2.77 -14.09
CA SER A 184 22.68 -3.52 -15.02
C SER A 184 23.03 -2.73 -16.28
N SER A 185 22.08 -1.94 -16.81
CA SER A 185 22.29 -1.08 -17.98
C SER A 185 23.33 0.01 -17.70
N LEU A 186 23.29 0.58 -16.50
CA LEU A 186 24.29 1.54 -16.00
C LEU A 186 25.67 0.89 -15.89
N SER A 187 25.75 -0.30 -15.29
CA SER A 187 27.00 -1.07 -15.15
C SER A 187 27.66 -1.47 -16.48
N ARG A 188 26.88 -1.62 -17.57
CA ARG A 188 27.42 -1.89 -18.92
C ARG A 188 28.00 -0.63 -19.58
N PHE A 189 27.44 0.54 -19.31
CA PHE A 189 27.96 1.81 -19.81
C PHE A 189 29.37 2.09 -19.27
N LYS A 190 29.61 1.75 -18.00
CA LYS A 190 30.92 1.80 -17.33
C LYS A 190 32.04 1.03 -18.04
N ARG A 191 31.76 -0.06 -18.76
CA ARG A 191 32.80 -0.84 -19.47
C ARG A 191 33.29 -0.19 -20.77
N LYS A 192 32.61 0.84 -21.29
CA LYS A 192 33.01 1.54 -22.53
C LYS A 192 33.66 2.91 -22.30
N GLY A 193 33.58 3.48 -21.10
CA GLY A 193 34.19 4.78 -20.78
C GLY A 193 35.35 4.63 -19.80
N ALA A 194 36.57 4.60 -20.31
CA ALA A 194 37.76 4.75 -19.47
C ALA A 194 38.02 6.23 -19.18
N GLY A 195 38.12 6.58 -17.89
CA GLY A 195 38.82 7.75 -17.39
C GLY A 195 37.94 8.97 -17.09
N LEU A 196 37.83 9.33 -15.80
CA LEU A 196 38.56 10.45 -15.19
C LEU A 196 38.04 10.66 -13.75
N ASP A 197 38.97 11.05 -12.89
CA ASP A 197 38.83 11.32 -11.46
C ASP A 197 37.72 12.35 -11.16
N GLY A 198 36.71 11.93 -10.39
CA GLY A 198 35.52 12.69 -10.03
C GLY A 198 34.35 11.74 -9.70
N THR A 199 33.44 12.14 -8.80
CA THR A 199 32.22 11.39 -8.46
C THR A 199 31.55 10.94 -9.74
N THR A 200 31.60 9.64 -10.03
CA THR A 200 31.21 9.13 -11.35
C THR A 200 29.71 9.37 -11.53
N ASP A 201 29.24 9.52 -12.77
CA ASP A 201 27.80 9.64 -13.00
C ASP A 201 27.05 8.40 -12.46
N ASP A 202 27.72 7.24 -12.38
CA ASP A 202 27.28 6.05 -11.64
C ASP A 202 27.06 6.30 -10.14
N ASP A 203 27.96 7.02 -9.46
CA ASP A 203 27.80 7.37 -8.05
C ASP A 203 26.62 8.32 -7.85
N LYS A 204 26.42 9.27 -8.78
CA LYS A 204 25.27 10.19 -8.75
C LYS A 204 23.95 9.43 -8.97
N ILE A 205 23.92 8.50 -9.92
CA ILE A 205 22.73 7.72 -10.24
C ILE A 205 22.44 6.70 -9.14
N ARG A 206 23.45 6.00 -8.61
CA ARG A 206 23.29 5.13 -7.43
C ARG A 206 22.80 5.93 -6.23
N THR A 207 23.37 7.11 -6.01
CA THR A 207 22.89 8.02 -4.97
C THR A 207 21.44 8.45 -5.22
N GLN A 208 21.04 8.67 -6.47
CA GLN A 208 19.65 8.98 -6.81
C GLN A 208 18.72 7.79 -6.58
N ILE A 209 19.06 6.58 -7.02
CA ILE A 209 18.30 5.36 -6.74
C ILE A 209 18.18 5.13 -5.23
N TYR A 210 19.27 5.29 -4.48
CA TYR A 210 19.24 5.23 -3.02
C TYR A 210 18.29 6.27 -2.41
N ARG A 211 18.33 7.52 -2.90
CA ARG A 211 17.43 8.58 -2.46
C ARG A 211 15.98 8.26 -2.78
N ASP A 212 15.70 7.77 -4.00
CA ASP A 212 14.36 7.43 -4.45
C ASP A 212 13.79 6.26 -3.65
N LEU A 213 14.56 5.18 -3.46
CA LEU A 213 14.15 4.04 -2.64
C LEU A 213 13.97 4.42 -1.16
N SER A 214 14.87 5.27 -0.62
CA SER A 214 14.76 5.75 0.76
C SER A 214 13.56 6.67 0.94
N PHE A 215 13.27 7.53 -0.03
CA PHE A 215 12.08 8.37 -0.08
C PHE A 215 10.81 7.52 -0.17
N CYS A 216 10.80 6.47 -0.99
CA CYS A 216 9.69 5.54 -1.06
C CYS A 216 9.46 4.82 0.26
N ARG A 217 10.51 4.41 0.95
CA ARG A 217 10.38 3.81 2.28
C ARG A 217 9.85 4.80 3.31
N SER A 218 10.32 6.05 3.32
CA SER A 218 9.84 7.05 4.28
C SER A 218 8.38 7.41 4.02
N GLN A 219 8.01 7.65 2.76
CA GLN A 219 6.62 7.92 2.38
C GLN A 219 5.71 6.72 2.63
N GLY A 220 6.22 5.51 2.44
CA GLY A 220 5.54 4.28 2.81
C GLY A 220 5.27 4.23 4.32
N LEU A 221 6.30 4.41 5.15
CA LEU A 221 6.20 4.40 6.61
C LEU A 221 5.23 5.46 7.16
N GLU A 222 5.25 6.69 6.63
CA GLU A 222 4.31 7.75 7.00
C GLU A 222 2.84 7.35 6.76
N LYS A 223 2.61 6.44 5.81
CA LYS A 223 1.31 5.91 5.45
C LYS A 223 1.08 4.48 5.97
N ASN A 224 1.93 3.97 6.86
CA ASN A 224 1.92 2.58 7.36
C ASN A 224 2.02 1.50 6.27
N ILE A 225 2.77 1.77 5.20
CA ILE A 225 3.03 0.86 4.09
C ILE A 225 4.46 0.31 4.22
N GLU A 226 4.58 -1.00 4.39
CA GLU A 226 5.87 -1.71 4.33
C GLU A 226 5.93 -2.56 3.05
N VAL A 227 6.90 -2.27 2.19
CA VAL A 227 7.16 -3.05 0.98
C VAL A 227 8.21 -4.11 1.32
N GLU A 228 7.83 -5.37 1.28
CA GLU A 228 8.73 -6.49 1.54
C GLU A 228 9.90 -6.46 0.53
N GLY A 229 11.14 -6.61 1.02
CA GLY A 229 12.34 -6.56 0.18
C GLY A 229 12.88 -5.16 -0.13
N LEU A 230 12.11 -4.07 0.06
CA LEU A 230 12.58 -2.69 -0.16
C LEU A 230 13.81 -2.34 0.69
N SER A 231 13.84 -2.78 1.94
CA SER A 231 14.99 -2.60 2.83
C SER A 231 16.28 -3.24 2.27
N LYS A 232 16.17 -4.39 1.58
CA LYS A 232 17.33 -5.05 0.96
C LYS A 232 17.83 -4.28 -0.27
N LEU A 233 16.92 -3.68 -1.05
CA LEU A 233 17.27 -2.84 -2.21
C LEU A 233 17.95 -1.53 -1.79
N ILE A 234 17.46 -0.90 -0.72
CA ILE A 234 18.07 0.31 -0.14
C ILE A 234 19.50 0.02 0.30
N GLU A 235 19.71 -1.10 1.00
CA GLU A 235 21.04 -1.48 1.47
C GLU A 235 22.00 -1.74 0.30
N ARG A 236 21.53 -2.41 -0.76
CA ARG A 236 22.32 -2.65 -1.98
C ARG A 236 22.65 -1.40 -2.77
N SER A 237 21.79 -0.39 -2.71
CA SER A 237 21.95 0.87 -3.45
C SER A 237 22.69 1.93 -2.66
N ARG A 238 23.01 1.68 -1.38
CA ARG A 238 23.68 2.65 -0.51
C ARG A 238 25.03 3.06 -1.11
N PRO A 239 25.33 4.37 -1.21
CA PRO A 239 26.64 4.82 -1.67
C PRO A 239 27.72 4.34 -0.71
N ASP A 240 28.83 3.83 -1.24
CA ASP A 240 30.01 3.53 -0.45
C ASP A 240 30.56 4.87 0.08
N THR A 241 30.48 5.10 1.39
CA THR A 241 31.20 6.21 2.02
C THR A 241 32.69 5.98 1.80
N ILE A 242 33.30 6.75 0.88
CA ILE A 242 34.75 6.88 0.81
C ILE A 242 35.16 7.56 2.11
N GLU A 243 35.60 6.79 3.11
CA GLU A 243 36.41 7.35 4.19
C GLU A 243 37.67 7.94 3.55
N PRO A 244 38.03 9.21 3.83
CA PRO A 244 39.29 9.75 3.32
C PRO A 244 40.44 8.95 3.92
N ALA A 245 41.20 8.29 3.04
CA ALA A 245 42.41 7.58 3.39
C ALA A 245 43.40 8.52 4.09
N VAL A 246 43.52 8.40 5.42
CA VAL A 246 44.62 8.98 6.18
C VAL A 246 45.87 8.15 5.87
N ASN A 247 46.66 8.61 4.91
CA ASN A 247 47.98 8.07 4.62
C ASN A 247 48.89 8.19 5.84
N GLY A 248 49.40 7.04 6.29
CA GLY A 248 50.28 6.93 7.44
C GLY A 248 51.70 7.48 7.20
N ARG A 249 52.35 7.85 8.31
CA ARG A 249 53.81 7.89 8.39
C ARG A 249 54.24 7.11 9.64
N SER A 250 54.91 5.99 9.40
CA SER A 250 55.50 5.11 10.42
C SER A 250 56.77 5.72 11.01
N GLY A 251 57.03 5.47 12.30
CA GLY A 251 58.25 5.87 13.01
C GLY A 251 58.26 5.51 14.50
N THR A 252 58.40 4.20 14.80
CA THR A 252 59.10 3.55 15.93
C THR A 252 59.38 4.31 17.25
N ALA A 253 58.87 3.78 18.37
CA ALA A 253 59.62 3.23 19.53
C ALA A 253 58.81 3.31 20.86
N THR A 254 58.52 2.17 21.47
CA THR A 254 58.22 1.96 22.91
C THR A 254 59.54 1.92 23.72
N PRO A 255 59.57 1.89 25.07
CA PRO A 255 58.48 1.73 26.06
C PRO A 255 58.54 2.70 27.27
N ASP A 256 57.47 2.76 28.07
CA ASP A 256 57.54 2.53 29.52
C ASP A 256 56.15 2.51 30.17
N VAL A 257 55.94 1.50 31.01
CA VAL A 257 54.81 1.22 31.91
C VAL A 257 55.36 1.47 33.32
N PRO A 258 54.65 2.13 34.26
CA PRO A 258 53.76 1.44 35.21
C PRO A 258 52.57 2.33 35.64
N GLU A 259 51.52 1.94 36.36
CA GLU A 259 51.17 0.80 37.21
C GLU A 259 49.69 0.98 37.61
N GLY A 260 48.98 -0.13 37.85
CA GLY A 260 47.86 -0.19 38.80
C GLY A 260 46.51 0.40 38.34
N THR A 261 45.34 -0.10 38.75
CA THR A 261 44.99 -1.20 39.64
C THR A 261 43.51 -1.56 39.36
N VAL A 262 43.26 -2.85 39.27
CA VAL A 262 42.02 -3.63 39.46
C VAL A 262 40.87 -2.91 40.21
N LYS A 263 39.63 -2.96 39.69
CA LYS A 263 38.52 -3.71 40.34
C LYS A 263 37.19 -3.69 39.56
N ASN A 264 36.61 -4.89 39.59
CA ASN A 264 35.31 -5.36 39.13
C ASN A 264 34.18 -4.95 40.08
N GLU A 265 32.95 -5.26 39.64
CA GLU A 265 31.70 -5.52 40.39
C GLU A 265 30.64 -4.40 40.56
N SER A 266 29.62 -4.50 39.71
CA SER A 266 28.22 -4.89 40.01
C SER A 266 27.39 -4.19 41.11
N ALA A 267 26.18 -3.83 40.66
CA ALA A 267 24.86 -3.88 41.31
C ALA A 267 24.50 -2.85 42.40
N GLU A 268 23.41 -2.09 42.19
CA GLU A 268 22.15 -2.22 42.96
C GLU A 268 21.04 -1.31 42.43
N GLN A 269 19.83 -1.88 42.26
CA GLN A 269 18.55 -1.19 42.09
C GLN A 269 17.94 -0.90 43.47
N LYS A 270 17.27 0.25 43.66
CA LYS A 270 15.87 0.36 44.18
C LYS A 270 15.36 1.82 44.22
N PRO A 271 14.06 2.09 44.47
CA PRO A 271 13.25 3.03 43.71
C PRO A 271 12.77 4.21 44.57
N THR A 272 11.98 5.12 44.01
CA THR A 272 11.15 6.01 44.84
C THR A 272 9.87 6.39 44.11
N GLU A 273 8.76 6.03 44.74
CA GLU A 273 7.37 6.37 44.41
C GLU A 273 6.94 7.69 45.11
N PRO A 274 5.73 8.24 44.84
CA PRO A 274 5.41 9.67 44.84
C PRO A 274 4.63 10.13 46.09
N PRO A 275 4.15 11.38 46.08
CA PRO A 275 2.78 11.69 46.52
C PRO A 275 2.09 12.69 45.55
N SER A 276 0.81 13.04 45.64
CA SER A 276 -0.47 12.50 46.11
C SER A 276 -1.45 13.68 45.95
N ASP A 277 -2.61 13.40 45.36
CA ASP A 277 -3.94 14.00 45.59
C ASP A 277 -4.07 15.50 45.93
N THR A 278 -4.91 16.20 45.16
CA THR A 278 -6.28 16.53 45.63
C THR A 278 -7.13 17.18 44.54
N LEU A 279 -8.32 16.61 44.31
CA LEU A 279 -9.48 17.28 43.72
C LEU A 279 -10.00 18.36 44.71
N PRO A 280 -10.82 19.32 44.22
CA PRO A 280 -12.26 19.10 44.41
C PRO A 280 -13.13 19.49 43.21
N ALA A 281 -14.27 18.81 43.15
CA ALA A 281 -15.47 19.23 42.46
C ALA A 281 -16.06 20.49 43.12
N ASP A 282 -16.57 21.44 42.34
CA ASP A 282 -18.02 21.69 42.24
C ASP A 282 -18.35 22.98 41.47
N ALA A 283 -19.40 22.84 40.65
CA ALA A 283 -20.49 23.78 40.42
C ALA A 283 -20.38 24.99 39.46
N LEU A 284 -21.54 25.19 38.81
CA LEU A 284 -22.08 26.36 38.11
C LEU A 284 -21.66 26.47 36.63
N GLN A 285 -22.55 26.56 35.64
CA GLN A 285 -24.01 26.79 35.63
C GLN A 285 -24.53 26.43 34.24
#